data_AF-A0A4V1SKA3-F1
#
_entry.id   AF-A0A4V1SKA3-F1
#
_cell.length_a   1.000
_cell.length_b   1.000
_cell.length_c   1.000
_cell.angle_alpha   90.00
_cell.angle_beta   90.00
_cell.angle_gamma   90.00
#
_symmetry.space_group_name_H-M   'P 1'
#
loop_
_entity.id
_entity.type
_entity.pdbx_description
1 polymer ?
#
loop_
_entity_poly.entity_id
_entity_poly.type
_entity_poly.pdbx_seq_one_letter_code
_entity_poly.pdbx_strand_id
1 'polypeptide(L)'
;MNIERPILQWHGGKWVLASWIIPFFPDHRVYVEPFGGAASVLLQKKRTHTEVYNDLDDEVVNLFQVMRGPEAKHLVEQLRYTPFSRREFRAAYEPTMDPVERARRLVIRSFMGHGTSGHAMRRTTGFRSNAAKANTSPAMDWRNHPDQLELIVDRLRGVVVEQMDAFKLIAKHDAPGTLFYIDPPYLPETRDKGDDYVHELTQDQHRTLLDTLVRLKGMVVLSGYPSALYDDALVGWTRHDRNAHADGGRDRVECIWLNPACVDAKKIAGLFDAESARVNLDALPDENGDDVPYEEFQALVQKQLGTERGWQMAFSRISKVNIMTVQSWRIRGLVPPRYFHLATTLSPDSLRCLDKLTWTDPMRDRLWSMMTDGVRRTNEQIANALSEEFGQTVSISAIKPAKHRLKAQRSLPAPDLVTIEP
;
A
#
# COMPACT_ATOMS: atom_id res chain seq x y z
N MET A 1 -9.22 1.16 -17.59
CA MET A 1 -9.37 -0.26 -17.98
C MET A 1 -8.68 -1.10 -16.92
N ASN A 2 -9.31 -2.19 -16.47
CA ASN A 2 -8.72 -3.10 -15.48
C ASN A 2 -8.02 -4.26 -16.20
N ILE A 3 -6.97 -4.80 -15.57
CA ILE A 3 -6.33 -6.03 -16.05
C ILE A 3 -7.23 -7.20 -15.62
N GLU A 4 -7.71 -7.98 -16.58
CA GLU A 4 -8.71 -9.04 -16.35
C GLU A 4 -8.09 -10.44 -16.30
N ARG A 5 -6.82 -10.56 -16.73
CA ARG A 5 -6.14 -11.85 -16.86
C ARG A 5 -4.65 -11.75 -16.52
N PRO A 6 -4.02 -12.85 -16.09
CA PRO A 6 -2.60 -12.86 -15.78
C PRO A 6 -1.75 -12.68 -17.03
N ILE A 7 -0.53 -12.21 -16.81
CA ILE A 7 0.53 -12.12 -17.84
C ILE A 7 0.95 -13.52 -18.34
N LEU A 8 0.94 -14.53 -17.47
CA LEU A 8 1.30 -15.91 -17.76
C LEU A 8 0.34 -16.85 -17.01
N GLN A 9 -0.01 -17.98 -17.62
CA GLN A 9 -0.45 -19.17 -16.87
C GLN A 9 0.77 -19.73 -16.14
N TRP A 10 0.77 -19.57 -14.82
CA TRP A 10 1.92 -19.81 -13.96
C TRP A 10 1.59 -20.83 -12.88
N HIS A 11 2.53 -21.72 -12.61
CA HIS A 11 2.34 -22.73 -11.57
C HIS A 11 2.30 -22.04 -10.21
N GLY A 12 1.31 -22.38 -9.39
CA GLY A 12 1.05 -21.66 -8.13
C GLY A 12 0.54 -20.23 -8.31
N GLY A 13 0.23 -19.79 -9.53
CA GLY A 13 -0.21 -18.42 -9.81
C GLY A 13 -1.45 -18.01 -9.01
N LYS A 14 -1.29 -16.99 -8.17
CA LYS A 14 -2.34 -16.53 -7.26
C LYS A 14 -3.35 -15.58 -7.90
N TRP A 15 -3.56 -15.64 -9.22
CA TRP A 15 -4.43 -14.69 -9.92
C TRP A 15 -5.85 -14.68 -9.35
N VAL A 16 -6.47 -15.85 -9.24
CA VAL A 16 -7.82 -16.01 -8.66
C VAL A 16 -7.82 -15.73 -7.15
N LEU A 17 -6.77 -16.16 -6.46
CA LEU A 17 -6.63 -16.01 -5.01
C LEU A 17 -6.31 -14.58 -4.57
N ALA A 18 -5.82 -13.71 -5.46
CA ALA A 18 -5.44 -12.33 -5.14
C ALA A 18 -6.59 -11.54 -4.51
N SER A 19 -7.82 -11.76 -4.97
CA SER A 19 -9.03 -11.15 -4.39
C SER A 19 -9.27 -11.51 -2.92
N TRP A 20 -8.73 -12.63 -2.45
CA TRP A 20 -8.74 -13.06 -1.05
C TRP A 20 -7.45 -12.68 -0.31
N ILE A 21 -6.30 -12.72 -0.99
CA ILE A 21 -5.00 -12.36 -0.41
C ILE A 21 -4.91 -10.86 -0.11
N ILE A 22 -5.23 -10.01 -1.09
CA ILE A 22 -5.05 -8.55 -1.00
C ILE A 22 -5.83 -7.92 0.17
N PRO A 23 -7.05 -8.36 0.52
CA PRO A 23 -7.71 -7.92 1.74
C PRO A 23 -6.93 -8.14 3.04
N PHE A 24 -5.93 -9.03 3.08
CA PHE A 24 -5.03 -9.19 4.21
C PHE A 24 -3.87 -8.19 4.20
N PHE A 25 -3.71 -7.36 3.18
CA PHE A 25 -2.64 -6.37 3.16
C PHE A 25 -3.02 -5.17 4.05
N PRO A 26 -2.22 -4.80 5.06
CA PRO A 26 -2.40 -3.55 5.79
C PRO A 26 -2.04 -2.36 4.89
N ASP A 27 -2.29 -1.13 5.35
CA ASP A 27 -1.73 0.05 4.67
C ASP A 27 -0.20 0.01 4.73
N HIS A 28 0.46 0.32 3.61
CA HIS A 28 1.90 0.18 3.47
C HIS A 28 2.46 1.13 2.41
N ARG A 29 3.69 1.61 2.64
CA ARG A 29 4.36 2.53 1.72
C ARG A 29 5.19 1.78 0.68
N VAL A 30 5.85 0.71 1.09
CA VAL A 30 6.71 -0.13 0.24
C VAL A 30 6.10 -1.53 0.17
N TYR A 31 5.99 -2.06 -1.04
CA TYR A 31 5.57 -3.44 -1.30
C TYR A 31 6.73 -4.21 -1.93
N VAL A 32 7.01 -5.41 -1.43
CA VAL A 32 8.07 -6.28 -1.95
C VAL A 32 7.49 -7.68 -2.16
N GLU A 33 7.70 -8.25 -3.34
CA GLU A 33 7.31 -9.61 -3.71
C GLU A 33 8.59 -10.39 -4.09
N PRO A 34 9.27 -11.03 -3.12
CA PRO A 34 10.57 -11.69 -3.36
C PRO A 34 10.51 -12.93 -4.25
N PHE A 35 9.35 -13.57 -4.31
CA PHE A 35 9.04 -14.74 -5.13
C PHE A 35 7.88 -14.38 -6.06
N GLY A 36 8.19 -13.60 -7.10
CA GLY A 36 7.20 -12.89 -7.88
C GLY A 36 6.41 -13.74 -8.86
N GLY A 37 7.01 -14.77 -9.46
CA GLY A 37 6.41 -15.56 -10.53
C GLY A 37 5.75 -14.66 -11.57
N ALA A 38 4.50 -14.95 -11.94
CA ALA A 38 3.72 -14.12 -12.86
C ALA A 38 3.13 -12.83 -12.26
N ALA A 39 3.60 -12.37 -11.09
CA ALA A 39 3.20 -11.14 -10.40
C ALA A 39 1.69 -11.00 -10.18
N SER A 40 1.01 -12.12 -9.92
CA SER A 40 -0.45 -12.18 -9.88
C SER A 40 -1.07 -11.22 -8.86
N VAL A 41 -0.40 -11.05 -7.71
CA VAL A 41 -0.87 -10.18 -6.64
C VAL A 41 -0.45 -8.73 -6.88
N LEU A 42 0.81 -8.48 -7.27
CA LEU A 42 1.29 -7.14 -7.64
C LEU A 42 0.42 -6.48 -8.72
N LEU A 43 0.03 -7.22 -9.76
CA LEU A 43 -0.77 -6.69 -10.87
C LEU A 43 -2.19 -6.29 -10.44
N GLN A 44 -2.73 -6.90 -9.39
CA GLN A 44 -4.10 -6.67 -8.91
C GLN A 44 -4.19 -5.75 -7.70
N LYS A 45 -3.14 -5.64 -6.87
CA LYS A 45 -3.16 -4.74 -5.71
C LYS A 45 -3.19 -3.28 -6.15
N LYS A 46 -3.75 -2.44 -5.26
CA LYS A 46 -3.64 -0.98 -5.38
C LYS A 46 -2.16 -0.58 -5.36
N ARG A 47 -1.77 0.31 -6.27
CA ARG A 47 -0.41 0.85 -6.33
C ARG A 47 -0.02 1.54 -5.02
N THR A 48 1.20 1.28 -4.57
CA THR A 48 1.85 1.95 -3.43
C THR A 48 2.99 2.84 -3.90
N HIS A 49 3.57 3.62 -2.98
CA HIS A 49 4.66 4.55 -3.31
C HIS A 49 5.86 3.83 -3.95
N THR A 50 6.22 2.66 -3.43
CA THR A 50 7.28 1.82 -4.00
C THR A 50 6.81 0.38 -4.08
N GLU A 51 7.08 -0.27 -5.20
CA GLU A 51 6.78 -1.68 -5.45
C GLU A 51 8.04 -2.34 -6.03
N VAL A 52 8.44 -3.46 -5.44
CA VAL A 52 9.62 -4.23 -5.85
C VAL A 52 9.20 -5.65 -6.15
N TYR A 53 9.43 -6.07 -7.39
CA TYR A 53 9.26 -7.42 -7.88
C TYR A 53 10.63 -8.11 -7.95
N ASN A 54 10.69 -9.38 -7.58
CA ASN A 54 11.88 -10.20 -7.76
C ASN A 54 11.50 -11.63 -8.12
N ASP A 55 12.31 -12.25 -8.97
CA ASP A 55 12.29 -13.69 -9.19
C ASP A 55 13.70 -14.17 -9.58
N LEU A 56 13.99 -15.46 -9.42
CA LEU A 56 15.22 -16.07 -9.90
C LEU A 56 15.11 -16.52 -11.36
N ASP A 57 13.89 -16.78 -11.85
CA ASP A 57 13.64 -17.24 -13.22
C ASP A 57 13.95 -16.14 -14.25
N ASP A 58 15.05 -16.34 -14.98
CA ASP A 58 15.54 -15.42 -16.00
C ASP A 58 14.54 -15.18 -17.15
N GLU A 59 13.72 -16.18 -17.50
CA GLU A 59 12.74 -16.02 -18.58
C GLU A 59 11.65 -15.02 -18.18
N VAL A 60 11.18 -15.08 -16.92
CA VAL A 60 10.15 -14.17 -16.42
C VAL A 60 10.71 -12.77 -16.18
N VAL A 61 11.90 -12.68 -15.60
CA VAL A 61 12.59 -11.39 -15.42
C VAL A 61 12.82 -10.73 -16.78
N ASN A 62 13.29 -11.49 -17.78
CA ASN A 62 13.46 -10.99 -19.14
C ASN A 62 12.14 -10.44 -19.72
N LEU A 63 11.03 -11.17 -19.57
CA LEU A 63 9.70 -10.69 -20.00
C LEU A 63 9.34 -9.35 -19.34
N PHE A 64 9.55 -9.22 -18.03
CA PHE A 64 9.23 -8.00 -17.30
C PHE A 64 10.14 -6.83 -17.70
N GLN A 65 11.43 -7.10 -17.95
CA GLN A 65 12.37 -6.10 -18.46
C GLN A 65 11.96 -5.61 -19.85
N VAL A 66 11.64 -6.51 -20.79
CA VAL A 66 11.15 -6.17 -22.13
C VAL A 66 9.87 -5.32 -22.04
N MET A 67 8.92 -5.71 -21.18
CA MET A 67 7.66 -4.99 -21.00
C MET A 67 7.82 -3.61 -20.36
N ARG A 68 8.90 -3.34 -19.61
CA ARG A 68 9.22 -1.99 -19.13
C ARG A 68 10.06 -1.17 -20.11
N GLY A 69 10.65 -1.81 -21.10
CA GLY A 69 11.53 -1.20 -22.08
C GLY A 69 10.82 -0.58 -23.29
N PRO A 70 11.57 0.08 -24.19
CA PRO A 70 11.03 0.61 -25.45
C PRO A 70 10.45 -0.49 -26.36
N GLU A 71 10.95 -1.73 -26.21
CA GLU A 71 10.51 -2.90 -26.99
C GLU A 71 9.15 -3.46 -26.59
N ALA A 72 8.52 -2.96 -25.52
CA ALA A 72 7.23 -3.46 -25.04
C ALA A 72 6.15 -3.45 -26.14
N LYS A 73 6.10 -2.37 -26.93
CA LYS A 73 5.16 -2.25 -28.06
C LYS A 73 5.44 -3.29 -29.14
N HIS A 74 6.71 -3.54 -29.44
CA HIS A 74 7.12 -4.53 -30.42
C HIS A 74 6.72 -5.94 -29.98
N LEU A 75 6.95 -6.29 -28.71
CA LEU A 75 6.50 -7.58 -28.14
C LEU A 75 4.98 -7.76 -28.27
N VAL A 76 4.20 -6.76 -27.88
CA VAL A 76 2.72 -6.80 -27.96
C VAL A 76 2.27 -7.01 -29.41
N GLU A 77 2.87 -6.29 -30.36
CA GLU A 77 2.55 -6.41 -31.78
C GLU A 77 2.91 -7.79 -32.35
N GLN A 78 4.09 -8.34 -31.99
CA GLN A 78 4.50 -9.69 -32.37
C GLN A 78 3.50 -10.74 -31.85
N LEU A 79 3.06 -10.62 -30.59
CA LEU A 79 2.06 -11.51 -30.01
C LEU A 79 0.69 -11.38 -30.69
N ARG A 80 0.30 -10.16 -31.09
CA ARG A 80 -0.94 -9.88 -31.83
C ARG A 80 -1.00 -10.59 -33.17
N TYR A 81 0.12 -10.69 -33.88
CA TYR A 81 0.21 -11.40 -35.17
C TYR A 81 0.57 -12.88 -35.04
N THR A 82 0.94 -13.35 -33.84
CA THR A 82 1.28 -14.76 -33.62
C THR A 82 0.01 -15.62 -33.65
N PRO A 83 -0.15 -16.54 -34.62
CA PRO A 83 -1.31 -17.41 -34.66
C PRO A 83 -1.26 -18.46 -33.55
N PHE A 84 -2.42 -18.79 -32.99
CA PHE A 84 -2.55 -19.92 -32.06
C PHE A 84 -2.34 -21.24 -32.80
N SER A 85 -1.08 -21.67 -32.94
CA SER A 85 -0.71 -22.77 -33.82
C SER A 85 0.33 -23.71 -33.19
N ARG A 86 0.24 -24.99 -33.57
CA ARG A 86 1.19 -26.01 -33.12
C ARG A 86 2.61 -25.72 -33.60
N ARG A 87 2.77 -25.06 -34.77
CA ARG A 87 4.09 -24.72 -35.31
C ARG A 87 4.77 -23.64 -34.47
N GLU A 88 4.06 -22.56 -34.15
CA GLU A 88 4.55 -21.53 -33.23
C GLU A 88 4.87 -22.12 -31.85
N PHE A 89 3.98 -22.96 -31.32
CA PHE A 89 4.21 -23.62 -30.03
C PHE A 89 5.47 -24.49 -30.00
N ARG A 90 5.73 -25.27 -31.06
CA ARG A 90 6.97 -26.06 -31.17
C ARG A 90 8.20 -25.16 -31.27
N ALA A 91 8.14 -24.13 -32.13
CA ALA A 91 9.23 -23.17 -32.30
C ALA A 91 9.55 -22.40 -31.01
N ALA A 92 8.58 -22.24 -30.10
CA ALA A 92 8.79 -21.58 -28.82
C ALA A 92 9.71 -22.33 -27.84
N TYR A 93 10.07 -23.59 -28.13
CA TYR A 93 11.07 -24.34 -27.36
C TYR A 93 12.48 -24.26 -27.95
N GLU A 94 12.64 -23.71 -29.15
CA GLU A 94 13.96 -23.49 -29.72
C GLU A 94 14.68 -22.38 -28.93
N PRO A 95 16.02 -22.45 -28.75
CA PRO A 95 16.77 -21.40 -28.10
C PRO A 95 16.81 -20.12 -28.97
N THR A 96 16.95 -18.97 -28.31
CA THR A 96 17.21 -17.68 -28.95
C THR A 96 17.92 -16.76 -27.95
N MET A 97 18.74 -15.85 -28.46
CA MET A 97 19.40 -14.82 -27.65
C MET A 97 18.67 -13.47 -27.70
N ASP A 98 17.67 -13.30 -28.58
CA ASP A 98 16.89 -12.08 -28.67
C ASP A 98 15.93 -11.96 -27.47
N PRO A 99 16.08 -10.94 -26.59
CA PRO A 99 15.23 -10.75 -25.42
C PRO A 99 13.74 -10.69 -25.74
N VAL A 100 13.37 -10.06 -26.87
CA VAL A 100 11.96 -9.91 -27.26
C VAL A 100 11.39 -11.25 -27.70
N GLU A 101 12.10 -12.00 -28.53
CA GLU A 101 11.69 -13.35 -28.93
C GLU A 101 11.65 -14.31 -27.74
N ARG A 102 12.59 -14.22 -26.78
CA ARG A 102 12.53 -15.00 -25.52
C ARG A 102 11.23 -14.73 -24.77
N ALA A 103 10.89 -13.46 -24.59
CA ALA A 103 9.65 -13.04 -23.94
C ALA A 103 8.40 -13.53 -24.71
N ARG A 104 8.38 -13.39 -26.05
CA ARG A 104 7.28 -13.89 -26.90
C ARG A 104 7.11 -15.40 -26.75
N ARG A 105 8.21 -16.15 -26.81
CA ARG A 105 8.20 -17.61 -26.68
C ARG A 105 7.73 -18.07 -25.31
N LEU A 106 8.10 -17.40 -24.23
CA LEU A 106 7.58 -17.68 -22.89
C LEU A 106 6.05 -17.55 -22.83
N VAL A 107 5.51 -16.45 -23.36
CA VAL A 107 4.06 -16.23 -23.44
C VAL A 107 3.39 -17.31 -24.29
N ILE A 108 3.96 -17.68 -25.44
CA ILE A 108 3.44 -18.78 -26.28
C ILE A 108 3.40 -20.10 -25.51
N ARG A 109 4.50 -20.50 -24.85
CA ARG A 109 4.55 -21.75 -24.09
C ARG A 109 3.51 -21.76 -22.96
N SER A 110 3.34 -20.63 -22.30
CA SER A 110 2.40 -20.45 -21.19
C SER A 110 0.93 -20.59 -21.62
N PHE A 111 0.54 -20.02 -22.77
CA PHE A 111 -0.87 -20.05 -23.20
C PHE A 111 -1.25 -21.19 -24.15
N MET A 112 -0.33 -21.61 -25.02
CA MET A 112 -0.59 -22.64 -26.03
C MET A 112 -0.31 -24.06 -25.51
N GLY A 113 0.47 -24.20 -24.43
CA GLY A 113 0.78 -25.48 -23.78
C GLY A 113 -0.29 -25.93 -22.79
N HIS A 114 -0.43 -27.23 -22.55
CA HIS A 114 -1.28 -27.77 -21.48
C HIS A 114 -0.62 -27.57 -20.12
N GLY A 115 -1.43 -27.20 -19.11
CA GLY A 115 -0.99 -27.00 -17.74
C GLY A 115 -0.21 -25.69 -17.55
N THR A 116 0.35 -25.53 -16.34
CA THR A 116 1.04 -24.32 -15.89
C THR A 116 2.57 -24.42 -15.92
N SER A 117 3.10 -25.59 -16.29
CA SER A 117 4.55 -25.89 -16.29
C SER A 117 5.28 -25.48 -17.58
N GLY A 118 4.62 -24.81 -18.53
CA GLY A 118 5.20 -24.43 -19.83
C GLY A 118 6.37 -23.44 -19.76
N HIS A 119 6.61 -22.81 -18.60
CA HIS A 119 7.76 -21.94 -18.39
C HIS A 119 9.08 -22.73 -18.30
N ALA A 120 9.05 -23.94 -17.71
CA ALA A 120 10.23 -24.78 -17.58
C ALA A 120 10.58 -25.43 -18.93
N MET A 121 11.65 -24.95 -19.58
CA MET A 121 12.18 -25.53 -20.84
C MET A 121 12.60 -27.03 -20.72
N ARG A 122 12.64 -27.58 -19.50
CA ARG A 122 13.07 -28.96 -19.22
C ARG A 122 12.11 -30.01 -19.79
N ARG A 123 10.83 -29.69 -20.01
CA ARG A 123 9.85 -30.60 -20.61
C ARG A 123 8.89 -29.87 -21.55
N THR A 124 8.67 -30.41 -22.74
CA THR A 124 7.63 -29.91 -23.64
C THR A 124 6.25 -30.35 -23.16
N THR A 125 5.32 -29.42 -22.98
CA THR A 125 3.91 -29.75 -22.73
C THR A 125 3.19 -30.06 -24.05
N GLY A 126 1.99 -30.66 -23.97
CA GLY A 126 1.16 -30.85 -25.17
C GLY A 126 0.58 -29.52 -25.66
N PHE A 127 0.30 -29.37 -26.97
CA PHE A 127 -0.40 -28.20 -27.51
C PHE A 127 -1.92 -28.25 -27.30
N ARG A 128 -2.52 -27.19 -26.76
CA ARG A 128 -3.96 -27.06 -26.44
C ARG A 128 -4.85 -26.84 -27.68
N SER A 129 -4.99 -27.87 -28.51
CA SER A 129 -5.85 -27.79 -29.71
C SER A 129 -7.33 -28.07 -29.47
N ASN A 130 -7.73 -28.57 -28.31
CA ASN A 130 -9.10 -29.04 -28.09
C ASN A 130 -10.03 -27.91 -27.65
N ALA A 131 -11.00 -27.56 -28.49
CA ALA A 131 -12.05 -26.58 -28.20
C ALA A 131 -13.34 -27.20 -27.61
N ALA A 132 -13.49 -28.53 -27.65
CA ALA A 132 -14.77 -29.20 -27.38
C ALA A 132 -15.14 -29.36 -25.89
N LYS A 133 -14.21 -29.14 -24.96
CA LYS A 133 -14.39 -29.43 -23.52
C LYS A 133 -14.44 -28.20 -22.61
N ALA A 134 -14.31 -26.99 -23.16
CA ALA A 134 -14.27 -25.75 -22.40
C ALA A 134 -15.30 -24.76 -22.95
N ASN A 135 -15.88 -23.92 -22.06
CA ASN A 135 -16.83 -22.88 -22.45
C ASN A 135 -16.21 -21.81 -23.36
N THR A 136 -14.87 -21.71 -23.39
CA THR A 136 -14.09 -20.87 -24.31
C THR A 136 -13.00 -21.69 -24.97
N SER A 137 -12.71 -21.40 -26.25
CA SER A 137 -11.60 -22.08 -26.93
C SER A 137 -10.27 -21.41 -26.56
N PRO A 138 -9.17 -22.17 -26.38
CA PRO A 138 -7.85 -21.58 -26.08
C PRO A 138 -7.38 -20.53 -27.10
N ALA A 139 -7.78 -20.69 -28.36
CA ALA A 139 -7.50 -19.72 -29.42
C ALA A 139 -8.31 -18.41 -29.27
N MET A 140 -9.55 -18.50 -28.80
CA MET A 140 -10.36 -17.32 -28.47
C MET A 140 -9.81 -16.59 -27.25
N ASP A 141 -9.31 -17.31 -26.26
CA ASP A 141 -8.62 -16.70 -25.12
C ASP A 141 -7.36 -15.96 -25.59
N TRP A 142 -6.54 -16.56 -26.45
CA TRP A 142 -5.35 -15.94 -27.03
C TRP A 142 -5.62 -14.64 -27.77
N ARG A 143 -6.72 -14.56 -28.53
CA ARG A 143 -7.09 -13.39 -29.36
C ARG A 143 -7.02 -12.06 -28.60
N ASN A 144 -7.51 -12.03 -27.36
CA ASN A 144 -7.63 -10.81 -26.56
C ASN A 144 -6.46 -10.62 -25.59
N HIS A 145 -5.50 -11.55 -25.55
CA HIS A 145 -4.39 -11.49 -24.60
C HIS A 145 -3.42 -10.33 -24.89
N PRO A 146 -3.03 -10.03 -26.14
CA PRO A 146 -2.14 -8.90 -26.43
C PRO A 146 -2.66 -7.55 -25.92
N ASP A 147 -3.96 -7.29 -26.00
CA ASP A 147 -4.56 -6.04 -25.48
C ASP A 147 -4.39 -5.90 -23.95
N GLN A 148 -4.41 -7.03 -23.23
CA GLN A 148 -4.21 -7.05 -21.79
C GLN A 148 -2.75 -6.80 -21.42
N LEU A 149 -1.80 -7.18 -22.28
CA LEU A 149 -0.39 -6.86 -22.07
C LEU A 149 -0.13 -5.35 -22.10
N GLU A 150 -0.84 -4.58 -22.91
CA GLU A 150 -0.70 -3.11 -22.93
C GLU A 150 -1.06 -2.50 -21.55
N LEU A 151 -2.15 -2.98 -20.93
CA LEU A 151 -2.54 -2.57 -19.58
C LEU A 151 -1.51 -3.01 -18.52
N ILE A 152 -0.93 -4.20 -18.69
CA ILE A 152 0.11 -4.71 -17.79
C ILE A 152 1.40 -3.89 -17.93
N VAL A 153 1.81 -3.51 -19.15
CA VAL A 153 2.95 -2.62 -19.39
C VAL A 153 2.77 -1.31 -18.61
N ASP A 154 1.60 -0.69 -18.70
CA ASP A 154 1.28 0.52 -17.95
C ASP A 154 1.30 0.28 -16.43
N ARG A 155 0.79 -0.86 -15.95
CA ARG A 155 0.81 -1.24 -14.53
C ARG A 155 2.22 -1.51 -13.99
N LEU A 156 3.14 -2.00 -14.82
CA LEU A 156 4.53 -2.27 -14.44
C LEU A 156 5.39 -1.00 -14.41
N ARG A 157 4.95 0.12 -15.00
CA ARG A 157 5.67 1.39 -14.87
C ARG A 157 5.87 1.74 -13.39
N GLY A 158 7.07 2.17 -13.02
CA GLY A 158 7.42 2.50 -11.63
C GLY A 158 7.58 1.31 -10.67
N VAL A 159 7.47 0.06 -11.14
CA VAL A 159 7.80 -1.14 -10.35
C VAL A 159 9.29 -1.45 -10.51
N VAL A 160 10.03 -1.60 -9.42
CA VAL A 160 11.43 -2.06 -9.46
C VAL A 160 11.44 -3.55 -9.77
N VAL A 161 12.24 -3.99 -10.74
CA VAL A 161 12.38 -5.40 -11.13
C VAL A 161 13.81 -5.83 -10.80
N GLU A 162 13.96 -6.77 -9.88
CA GLU A 162 15.23 -7.35 -9.44
C GLU A 162 15.29 -8.83 -9.87
N GLN A 163 16.51 -9.37 -9.94
CA GLN A 163 16.78 -10.79 -10.15
C GLN A 163 17.91 -11.21 -9.22
N MET A 164 17.56 -11.37 -7.95
CA MET A 164 18.53 -11.67 -6.91
C MET A 164 17.99 -12.66 -5.89
N ASP A 165 18.89 -13.13 -5.04
CA ASP A 165 18.54 -13.95 -3.89
C ASP A 165 17.47 -13.26 -3.03
N ALA A 166 16.36 -13.96 -2.79
CA ALA A 166 15.21 -13.42 -2.09
C ALA A 166 15.54 -12.98 -0.66
N PHE A 167 16.43 -13.67 0.04
CA PHE A 167 16.82 -13.33 1.41
C PHE A 167 17.59 -12.01 1.45
N LYS A 168 18.51 -11.79 0.50
CA LYS A 168 19.20 -10.50 0.35
C LYS A 168 18.22 -9.36 0.05
N LEU A 169 17.24 -9.60 -0.82
CA LEU A 169 16.21 -8.61 -1.14
C LEU A 169 15.36 -8.27 0.08
N ILE A 170 14.91 -9.28 0.83
CA ILE A 170 14.11 -9.12 2.05
C ILE A 170 14.90 -8.25 3.05
N ALA A 171 16.16 -8.60 3.31
CA ALA A 171 17.01 -7.85 4.24
C ALA A 171 17.24 -6.39 3.78
N LYS A 172 17.42 -6.16 2.48
CA LYS A 172 17.62 -4.82 1.89
C LYS A 172 16.43 -3.89 2.12
N HIS A 173 15.21 -4.42 2.15
CA HIS A 173 13.98 -3.64 2.23
C HIS A 173 13.26 -3.71 3.59
N ASP A 174 13.85 -4.39 4.58
CA ASP A 174 13.21 -4.58 5.89
C ASP A 174 13.08 -3.26 6.66
N ALA A 175 11.84 -2.79 6.77
CA ALA A 175 11.46 -1.61 7.51
C ALA A 175 10.00 -1.73 7.96
N PRO A 176 9.58 -1.07 9.06
CA PRO A 176 8.21 -1.16 9.57
C PRO A 176 7.11 -0.78 8.56
N GLY A 177 7.42 0.09 7.58
CA GLY A 177 6.49 0.52 6.53
C GLY A 177 6.50 -0.34 5.26
N THR A 178 7.27 -1.44 5.25
CA THR A 178 7.38 -2.38 4.14
C THR A 178 6.44 -3.57 4.37
N LEU A 179 5.63 -3.88 3.37
CA LEU A 179 4.88 -5.12 3.27
C LEU A 179 5.62 -6.10 2.35
N PHE A 180 5.92 -7.27 2.89
CA PHE A 180 6.42 -8.40 2.13
C PHE A 180 5.29 -9.39 1.85
N TYR A 181 5.02 -9.64 0.57
CA TYR A 181 4.20 -10.78 0.17
C TYR A 181 5.12 -11.93 -0.24
N ILE A 182 5.07 -13.01 0.54
CA ILE A 182 5.96 -14.16 0.39
C ILE A 182 5.13 -15.34 -0.12
N ASP A 183 5.39 -15.79 -1.35
CA ASP A 183 4.76 -16.95 -1.97
C ASP A 183 5.86 -17.89 -2.51
N PRO A 184 6.58 -18.60 -1.62
CA PRO A 184 7.74 -19.37 -2.02
C PRO A 184 7.32 -20.64 -2.76
N PRO A 185 8.20 -21.28 -3.55
CA PRO A 185 7.98 -22.65 -3.98
C PRO A 185 7.62 -23.52 -2.76
N TYR A 186 6.46 -24.15 -2.78
CA TYR A 186 5.95 -24.87 -1.61
C TYR A 186 6.77 -26.13 -1.30
N LEU A 187 6.74 -26.54 -0.03
CA LEU A 187 7.45 -27.72 0.46
C LEU A 187 7.18 -28.93 -0.45
N PRO A 188 8.22 -29.70 -0.85
CA PRO A 188 8.06 -30.83 -1.75
C PRO A 188 7.05 -31.88 -1.26
N GLU A 189 6.92 -32.03 0.07
CA GLU A 189 6.04 -32.98 0.74
C GLU A 189 4.55 -32.58 0.69
N THR A 190 4.25 -31.30 0.46
CA THR A 190 2.88 -30.75 0.49
C THR A 190 2.29 -30.55 -0.91
N ARG A 191 3.05 -30.90 -1.96
CA ARG A 191 2.63 -30.78 -3.37
C ARG A 191 2.63 -32.13 -4.08
N ASP A 192 1.94 -32.20 -5.22
CA ASP A 192 2.03 -33.36 -6.11
C ASP A 192 3.47 -33.52 -6.63
N LYS A 193 3.94 -34.76 -6.78
CA LYS A 193 5.32 -35.08 -7.22
C LYS A 193 5.57 -34.56 -8.64
N GLY A 194 6.23 -33.41 -8.77
CA GLY A 194 6.64 -32.86 -10.06
C GLY A 194 7.67 -31.72 -9.95
N ASP A 195 8.62 -31.66 -10.88
CA ASP A 195 9.60 -30.56 -11.03
C ASP A 195 8.99 -29.31 -11.70
N ASP A 196 7.84 -28.83 -11.19
CA ASP A 196 7.10 -27.75 -11.85
C ASP A 196 7.70 -26.35 -11.62
N TYR A 197 8.64 -26.20 -10.68
CA TYR A 197 9.45 -24.98 -10.52
C TYR A 197 10.89 -25.23 -10.99
N VAL A 198 11.46 -24.26 -11.72
CA VAL A 198 12.87 -24.33 -12.16
C VAL A 198 13.82 -24.24 -10.96
N HIS A 199 13.45 -23.42 -9.96
CA HIS A 199 14.17 -23.20 -8.72
C HIS A 199 13.29 -23.65 -7.54
N GLU A 200 13.71 -24.69 -6.83
CA GLU A 200 12.99 -25.21 -5.66
C GLU A 200 13.71 -24.82 -4.36
N LEU A 201 12.95 -24.84 -3.26
CA LEU A 201 13.52 -24.70 -1.92
C LEU A 201 13.59 -26.07 -1.24
N THR A 202 14.75 -26.38 -0.67
CA THR A 202 14.91 -27.53 0.22
C THR A 202 14.22 -27.27 1.56
N GLN A 203 13.94 -28.32 2.33
CA GLN A 203 13.36 -28.19 3.67
C GLN A 203 14.21 -27.28 4.59
N ASP A 204 15.55 -27.32 4.46
CA ASP A 204 16.45 -26.44 5.21
C ASP A 204 16.41 -24.98 4.74
N GLN A 205 16.21 -24.75 3.45
CA GLN A 205 15.98 -23.40 2.93
C GLN A 205 14.62 -22.85 3.39
N HIS A 206 13.59 -23.69 3.52
CA HIS A 206 12.34 -23.31 4.17
C HIS A 206 12.54 -22.94 5.65
N ARG A 207 13.30 -23.73 6.42
CA ARG A 207 13.69 -23.37 7.81
C ARG A 207 14.35 -21.99 7.86
N THR A 208 15.35 -21.78 6.99
CA THR A 208 16.08 -20.51 6.89
C THR A 208 15.14 -19.35 6.52
N LEU A 209 14.18 -19.57 5.63
CA LEU A 209 13.17 -18.58 5.26
C LEU A 209 12.32 -18.21 6.48
N LEU A 210 11.75 -19.20 7.16
CA LEU A 210 10.90 -18.97 8.33
C LEU A 210 11.68 -18.24 9.44
N ASP A 211 12.91 -18.66 9.73
CA ASP A 211 13.81 -18.00 10.69
C ASP A 211 14.12 -16.55 10.34
N THR A 212 14.21 -16.25 9.04
CA THR A 212 14.40 -14.88 8.55
C THR A 212 13.12 -14.07 8.76
N LEU A 213 11.97 -14.62 8.35
CA LEU A 213 10.68 -13.93 8.38
C LEU A 213 10.22 -13.58 9.80
N VAL A 214 10.45 -14.46 10.78
CA VAL A 214 10.07 -14.20 12.19
C VAL A 214 10.87 -13.07 12.85
N ARG A 215 12.00 -12.67 12.25
CA ARG A 215 12.87 -11.60 12.76
C ARG A 215 12.67 -10.25 12.08
N LEU A 216 11.82 -10.18 11.05
CA LEU A 216 11.60 -8.96 10.29
C LEU A 216 10.88 -7.89 11.10
N LYS A 217 11.24 -6.63 10.85
CA LYS A 217 10.53 -5.45 11.36
C LYS A 217 9.30 -5.13 10.51
N GLY A 218 9.38 -5.45 9.21
CA GLY A 218 8.30 -5.24 8.26
C GLY A 218 7.10 -6.14 8.47
N MET A 219 6.03 -5.81 7.76
CA MET A 219 4.80 -6.58 7.75
C MET A 219 4.96 -7.74 6.76
N VAL A 220 4.52 -8.93 7.14
CA VAL A 220 4.64 -10.12 6.30
C VAL A 220 3.27 -10.77 6.10
N VAL A 221 3.00 -11.11 4.84
CA VAL A 221 1.90 -11.98 4.44
C VAL A 221 2.52 -13.15 3.68
N LEU A 222 2.43 -14.34 4.25
CA LEU A 222 3.04 -15.57 3.72
C LEU A 222 1.93 -16.50 3.21
N SER A 223 2.04 -16.95 1.96
CA SER A 223 1.19 -18.00 1.38
C SER A 223 1.88 -19.36 1.45
N GLY A 224 1.09 -20.43 1.61
CA GLY A 224 1.60 -21.79 1.72
C GLY A 224 0.54 -22.84 2.02
N TYR A 225 1.00 -24.06 2.32
CA TYR A 225 0.17 -25.17 2.76
C TYR A 225 0.45 -25.53 4.22
N PRO A 226 -0.55 -26.08 4.95
CA PRO A 226 -0.35 -26.57 6.30
C PRO A 226 0.81 -27.57 6.35
N SER A 227 1.73 -27.39 7.30
CA SER A 227 2.81 -28.34 7.56
C SER A 227 3.31 -28.15 8.99
N ALA A 228 3.78 -29.24 9.61
CA ALA A 228 4.36 -29.18 10.95
C ALA A 228 5.50 -28.16 11.04
N LEU A 229 6.36 -28.09 10.00
CA LEU A 229 7.45 -27.12 9.94
C LEU A 229 6.97 -25.66 10.04
N TYR A 230 5.90 -25.32 9.33
CA TYR A 230 5.36 -23.95 9.35
C TYR A 230 4.61 -23.67 10.64
N ASP A 231 3.82 -24.64 11.13
CA ASP A 231 3.06 -24.49 12.37
C ASP A 231 4.00 -24.32 13.59
N ASP A 232 5.14 -25.03 13.63
CA ASP A 232 6.16 -24.91 14.68
C ASP A 232 6.93 -23.59 14.60
N ALA A 233 7.25 -23.10 13.40
CA ALA A 233 8.07 -21.90 13.21
C ALA A 233 7.27 -20.60 13.36
N LEU A 234 5.99 -20.60 12.98
CA LEU A 234 5.15 -19.40 12.90
C LEU A 234 4.26 -19.22 14.14
N VAL A 235 4.71 -19.69 15.30
CA VAL A 235 4.02 -19.50 16.57
C VAL A 235 3.76 -18.01 16.82
N GLY A 236 2.51 -17.68 17.12
CA GLY A 236 2.05 -16.29 17.34
C GLY A 236 1.69 -15.53 16.06
N TRP A 237 1.87 -16.11 14.86
CA TRP A 237 1.34 -15.55 13.63
C TRP A 237 -0.15 -15.90 13.50
N THR A 238 -0.92 -15.01 12.88
CA THR A 238 -2.34 -15.27 12.61
C THR A 238 -2.48 -16.01 11.29
N ARG A 239 -3.14 -17.17 11.30
CA ARG A 239 -3.37 -18.01 10.12
C ARG A 239 -4.81 -17.91 9.64
N HIS A 240 -4.99 -17.82 8.33
CA HIS A 240 -6.28 -17.86 7.64
C HIS A 240 -6.27 -18.94 6.55
N ASP A 241 -7.31 -19.76 6.53
CA ASP A 241 -7.41 -20.90 5.63
C ASP A 241 -8.51 -20.68 4.59
N ARG A 242 -8.28 -21.18 3.38
CA ARG A 242 -9.27 -21.21 2.31
C ARG A 242 -9.19 -22.53 1.56
N ASN A 243 -10.33 -23.18 1.41
CA ASN A 243 -10.44 -24.33 0.52
C ASN A 243 -10.22 -23.87 -0.93
N ALA A 244 -9.27 -24.50 -1.59
CA ALA A 244 -8.93 -24.29 -2.98
C ALA A 244 -8.92 -25.64 -3.71
N HIS A 245 -9.27 -25.62 -5.00
CA HIS A 245 -9.12 -26.78 -5.86
C HIS A 245 -7.78 -26.67 -6.58
N ALA A 246 -6.91 -27.67 -6.44
CA ALA A 246 -5.69 -27.76 -7.21
C ALA A 246 -5.95 -28.35 -8.62
N ASP A 247 -4.99 -28.17 -9.52
CA ASP A 247 -4.96 -28.88 -10.81
C ASP A 247 -5.13 -30.39 -10.56
N GLY A 248 -6.18 -30.99 -11.13
CA GLY A 248 -6.54 -32.40 -10.91
C GLY A 248 -7.70 -32.64 -9.92
N GLY A 249 -8.35 -31.59 -9.40
CA GLY A 249 -9.62 -31.72 -8.66
C GLY A 249 -9.50 -32.24 -7.24
N ARG A 250 -8.29 -32.21 -6.65
CA ARG A 250 -8.09 -32.51 -5.23
C ARG A 250 -8.29 -31.26 -4.38
N ASP A 251 -9.02 -31.42 -3.29
CA ASP A 251 -9.19 -30.37 -2.29
C ASP A 251 -7.84 -30.10 -1.62
N ARG A 252 -7.39 -28.85 -1.68
CA ARG A 252 -6.24 -28.36 -0.91
C ARG A 252 -6.69 -27.19 -0.04
N VAL A 253 -6.08 -27.06 1.11
CA VAL A 253 -6.30 -25.91 2.00
C VAL A 253 -5.14 -24.95 1.79
N GLU A 254 -5.40 -23.83 1.11
CA GLU A 254 -4.43 -22.73 1.02
C GLU A 254 -4.44 -21.95 2.33
N CYS A 255 -3.26 -21.63 2.83
CA CYS A 255 -3.07 -20.90 4.07
C CYS A 255 -2.38 -19.57 3.82
N ILE A 256 -2.81 -18.56 4.56
CA ILE A 256 -2.12 -17.28 4.68
C ILE A 256 -1.74 -17.07 6.14
N TRP A 257 -0.47 -16.79 6.40
CA TRP A 257 0.03 -16.38 7.72
C TRP A 257 0.37 -14.89 7.71
N LEU A 258 -0.03 -14.20 8.76
CA LEU A 258 0.23 -12.79 9.00
C LEU A 258 1.11 -12.65 10.24
N ASN A 259 2.23 -11.95 10.13
CA ASN A 259 3.05 -11.67 11.29
C ASN A 259 2.36 -10.66 12.23
N PRO A 260 2.76 -10.57 13.51
CA PRO A 260 2.14 -9.64 14.46
C PRO A 260 2.12 -8.19 13.96
N ALA A 261 3.20 -7.72 13.33
CA ALA A 261 3.27 -6.37 12.76
C ALA A 261 2.20 -6.12 11.69
N CYS A 262 1.97 -7.09 10.80
CA CYS A 262 0.92 -7.05 9.79
C CYS A 262 -0.47 -7.00 10.45
N VAL A 263 -0.73 -7.89 11.40
CA VAL A 263 -2.01 -7.96 12.12
C VAL A 263 -2.30 -6.66 12.86
N ASP A 264 -1.31 -6.08 13.53
CA ASP A 264 -1.49 -4.84 14.30
C ASP A 264 -1.71 -3.64 13.36
N ALA A 265 -0.97 -3.55 12.26
CA ALA A 265 -1.22 -2.54 11.23
C ALA A 265 -2.62 -2.68 10.62
N LYS A 266 -3.11 -3.92 10.43
CA LYS A 266 -4.48 -4.17 9.97
C LYS A 266 -5.53 -3.83 11.01
N LYS A 267 -5.31 -4.11 12.30
CA LYS A 267 -6.26 -3.75 13.36
C LYS A 267 -6.40 -2.25 13.44
N ILE A 268 -5.29 -1.52 13.33
CA ILE A 268 -5.30 -0.07 13.25
C ILE A 268 -6.16 0.37 12.06
N ALA A 269 -5.91 -0.14 10.85
CA ALA A 269 -6.72 0.15 9.67
C ALA A 269 -8.20 -0.26 9.83
N GLY A 270 -8.47 -1.45 10.36
CA GLY A 270 -9.80 -2.02 10.59
C GLY A 270 -10.61 -1.28 11.65
N LEU A 271 -9.94 -0.68 12.65
CA LEU A 271 -10.57 0.22 13.62
C LEU A 271 -11.12 1.47 12.91
N PHE A 272 -10.41 1.95 11.89
CA PHE A 272 -10.85 3.06 11.05
C PHE A 272 -11.85 2.63 9.97
N ASP A 273 -11.74 1.39 9.44
CA ASP A 273 -12.64 0.86 8.41
C ASP A 273 -14.01 0.43 8.98
N ALA A 274 -14.06 -0.18 10.17
CA ALA A 274 -15.30 -0.54 10.85
C ALA A 274 -16.12 0.70 11.30
N GLU A 275 -15.46 1.84 11.53
CA GLU A 275 -16.12 3.14 11.68
C GLU A 275 -16.56 3.75 10.33
N SER A 276 -16.05 3.26 9.19
CA SER A 276 -16.31 3.82 7.85
C SER A 276 -17.33 3.06 6.99
N ALA A 277 -17.66 1.80 7.33
CA ALA A 277 -18.51 0.91 6.52
C ALA A 277 -20.03 1.23 6.51
N ARG A 278 -20.46 2.43 6.89
CA ARG A 278 -21.87 2.86 6.86
C ARG A 278 -22.08 4.26 6.30
N VAL A 279 -21.64 4.56 5.08
CA VAL A 279 -22.06 5.80 4.41
C VAL A 279 -22.24 5.62 2.90
N ASN A 280 -23.50 5.60 2.46
CA ASN A 280 -23.89 6.01 1.10
C ASN A 280 -24.16 7.52 1.14
N LEU A 281 -23.71 8.25 0.11
CA LEU A 281 -23.18 9.61 0.19
C LEU A 281 -24.11 10.70 -0.38
N ASP A 282 -25.41 10.44 -0.48
CA ASP A 282 -26.32 11.31 -1.22
C ASP A 282 -27.29 12.07 -0.31
N ALA A 283 -26.95 13.35 -0.08
CA ALA A 283 -27.78 14.51 0.25
C ALA A 283 -27.65 15.15 1.65
N LEU A 284 -27.32 16.45 1.56
CA LEU A 284 -27.37 17.56 2.53
C LEU A 284 -28.35 18.61 1.96
N PRO A 285 -28.89 19.55 2.77
CA PRO A 285 -29.68 20.67 2.27
C PRO A 285 -28.82 21.65 1.47
N ASP A 286 -29.47 22.34 0.53
CA ASP A 286 -28.84 23.07 -0.57
C ASP A 286 -28.65 24.58 -0.31
N GLU A 287 -28.30 25.28 -1.38
CA GLU A 287 -27.98 26.70 -1.51
C GLU A 287 -29.09 27.69 -1.09
N ASN A 288 -30.28 27.23 -0.67
CA ASN A 288 -31.43 28.09 -0.37
C ASN A 288 -31.74 28.34 1.11
N GLY A 289 -31.04 27.68 2.05
CA GLY A 289 -30.99 28.13 3.45
C GLY A 289 -32.18 27.84 4.37
N ASP A 290 -32.97 26.79 4.13
CA ASP A 290 -33.94 26.28 5.12
C ASP A 290 -33.32 25.23 6.06
N ASP A 291 -33.63 25.33 7.36
CA ASP A 291 -33.03 24.56 8.46
C ASP A 291 -33.58 23.12 8.58
N VAL A 292 -32.68 22.14 8.73
CA VAL A 292 -32.99 20.80 9.25
C VAL A 292 -32.65 20.78 10.76
N PRO A 293 -33.57 20.37 11.67
CA PRO A 293 -33.40 20.53 13.12
C PRO A 293 -32.16 19.80 13.71
N TYR A 294 -31.55 20.44 14.71
CA TYR A 294 -30.26 20.12 15.36
C TYR A 294 -30.11 18.67 15.87
N GLU A 295 -31.20 17.97 16.17
CA GLU A 295 -31.20 16.59 16.66
C GLU A 295 -30.93 15.56 15.54
N GLU A 296 -31.30 15.86 14.29
CA GLU A 296 -30.91 15.07 13.10
C GLU A 296 -29.49 15.41 12.61
N PHE A 297 -29.04 16.65 12.83
CA PHE A 297 -27.65 17.08 12.63
C PHE A 297 -26.70 16.45 13.68
N GLN A 298 -27.14 16.24 14.92
CA GLN A 298 -26.39 15.47 15.91
C GLN A 298 -26.24 14.00 15.52
N ALA A 299 -27.27 13.39 14.90
CA ALA A 299 -27.18 12.05 14.32
C ALA A 299 -26.25 12.01 13.09
N LEU A 300 -26.17 13.10 12.31
CA LEU A 300 -25.26 13.29 11.18
C LEU A 300 -23.80 13.52 11.61
N VAL A 301 -23.59 14.26 12.70
CA VAL A 301 -22.29 14.52 13.35
C VAL A 301 -21.73 13.24 14.00
N GLN A 302 -22.56 12.44 14.66
CA GLN A 302 -22.17 11.11 15.14
C GLN A 302 -21.89 10.10 14.01
N LYS A 303 -22.42 10.33 12.80
CA LYS A 303 -22.27 9.45 11.62
C LYS A 303 -21.14 9.88 10.65
N GLN A 304 -20.71 11.15 10.65
CA GLN A 304 -19.67 11.69 9.74
C GLN A 304 -18.38 12.18 10.43
N LEU A 305 -18.38 12.54 11.72
CA LEU A 305 -17.19 13.02 12.44
C LEU A 305 -16.46 11.90 13.22
N GLY A 306 -16.71 10.62 12.92
CA GLY A 306 -15.93 9.50 13.46
C GLY A 306 -14.57 9.30 12.76
N THR A 307 -14.39 9.85 11.55
CA THR A 307 -13.25 9.58 10.66
C THR A 307 -12.38 10.79 10.39
N GLU A 308 -11.11 10.56 10.06
CA GLU A 308 -10.09 11.59 9.84
C GLU A 308 -10.45 12.59 8.72
N ARG A 309 -11.09 12.10 7.65
CA ARG A 309 -11.53 12.91 6.51
C ARG A 309 -12.70 13.84 6.85
N GLY A 310 -13.60 13.40 7.73
CA GLY A 310 -14.70 14.23 8.27
C GLY A 310 -14.17 15.37 9.14
N TRP A 311 -13.18 15.08 9.99
CA TRP A 311 -12.48 16.13 10.74
C TRP A 311 -11.71 17.08 9.81
N GLN A 312 -10.94 16.58 8.84
CA GLN A 312 -10.22 17.42 7.86
C GLN A 312 -11.15 18.34 7.05
N MET A 313 -12.37 17.90 6.72
CA MET A 313 -13.40 18.73 6.06
C MET A 313 -13.98 19.81 6.98
N ALA A 314 -14.21 19.49 8.26
CA ALA A 314 -14.65 20.46 9.25
C ALA A 314 -13.57 21.52 9.52
N PHE A 315 -12.30 21.11 9.59
CA PHE A 315 -11.14 21.99 9.72
C PHE A 315 -10.79 22.72 8.41
N SER A 316 -11.12 22.22 7.22
CA SER A 316 -10.89 22.95 5.96
C SER A 316 -11.91 24.08 5.69
N ARG A 317 -13.06 24.06 6.38
CA ARG A 317 -14.08 25.13 6.38
C ARG A 317 -13.92 26.14 7.54
N ILE A 318 -12.73 26.23 8.16
CA ILE A 318 -12.41 27.20 9.24
C ILE A 318 -12.72 28.66 8.88
N SER A 319 -12.77 29.01 7.60
CA SER A 319 -13.22 30.34 7.15
C SER A 319 -14.69 30.63 7.50
N LYS A 320 -15.51 29.59 7.73
CA LYS A 320 -16.94 29.68 8.10
C LYS A 320 -17.22 29.25 9.55
N VAL A 321 -16.31 28.53 10.20
CA VAL A 321 -16.45 28.04 11.59
C VAL A 321 -15.35 28.64 12.46
N ASN A 322 -15.75 29.44 13.45
CA ASN A 322 -14.82 30.15 14.32
C ASN A 322 -13.93 29.17 15.11
N ILE A 323 -12.62 29.44 15.14
CA ILE A 323 -11.61 28.68 15.88
C ILE A 323 -11.91 28.55 17.39
N MET A 324 -12.64 29.50 17.97
CA MET A 324 -13.09 29.45 19.36
C MET A 324 -14.15 28.36 19.60
N THR A 325 -14.99 28.09 18.60
CA THR A 325 -16.00 27.03 18.63
C THR A 325 -15.34 25.65 18.62
N VAL A 326 -14.30 25.51 17.79
CA VAL A 326 -13.49 24.29 17.67
C VAL A 326 -12.73 23.99 18.97
N GLN A 327 -12.17 25.00 19.64
CA GLN A 327 -11.55 24.82 20.96
C GLN A 327 -12.57 24.50 22.07
N SER A 328 -13.77 25.09 22.02
CA SER A 328 -14.86 24.75 22.94
C SER A 328 -15.28 23.28 22.83
N TRP A 329 -15.28 22.70 21.62
CA TRP A 329 -15.58 21.28 21.40
C TRP A 329 -14.51 20.36 21.99
N ARG A 330 -13.23 20.75 21.88
CA ARG A 330 -12.12 20.03 22.51
C ARG A 330 -12.22 20.02 24.03
N ILE A 331 -12.48 21.18 24.65
CA ILE A 331 -12.58 21.29 26.13
C ILE A 331 -13.76 20.49 26.67
N ARG A 332 -14.85 20.38 25.92
CA ARG A 332 -16.03 19.59 26.27
C ARG A 332 -15.90 18.08 25.96
N GLY A 333 -14.74 17.62 25.50
CA GLY A 333 -14.49 16.20 25.21
C GLY A 333 -15.17 15.67 23.95
N LEU A 334 -15.63 16.56 23.06
CA LEU A 334 -16.34 16.20 21.82
C LEU A 334 -15.40 15.90 20.65
N VAL A 335 -14.09 16.17 20.80
CA VAL A 335 -13.05 15.85 19.82
C VAL A 335 -12.29 14.61 20.31
N PRO A 336 -12.19 13.53 19.51
CA PRO A 336 -11.42 12.35 19.90
C PRO A 336 -9.92 12.66 20.08
N PRO A 337 -9.23 12.07 21.07
CA PRO A 337 -7.81 12.37 21.37
C PRO A 337 -6.85 12.19 20.19
N ARG A 338 -7.12 11.23 19.30
CA ARG A 338 -6.33 11.00 18.08
C ARG A 338 -6.41 12.14 17.07
N TYR A 339 -7.39 13.04 17.18
CA TYR A 339 -7.54 14.26 16.37
C TYR A 339 -7.21 15.54 17.15
N PHE A 340 -6.67 15.40 18.38
CA PHE A 340 -6.19 16.55 19.15
C PHE A 340 -5.10 17.29 18.40
N HIS A 341 -4.04 16.61 17.97
CA HIS A 341 -3.87 16.42 16.54
C HIS A 341 -4.24 17.60 15.63
N LEU A 342 -5.18 17.37 14.72
CA LEU A 342 -5.81 18.34 13.81
C LEU A 342 -6.40 19.59 14.50
N ALA A 343 -6.85 19.48 15.76
CA ALA A 343 -7.32 20.62 16.56
C ALA A 343 -6.19 21.46 17.19
N THR A 344 -4.95 20.96 17.17
CA THR A 344 -3.72 21.54 17.76
C THR A 344 -2.60 21.71 16.72
N THR A 345 -2.68 21.05 15.55
CA THR A 345 -1.86 21.16 14.33
C THR A 345 -2.44 22.15 13.33
N LEU A 346 -3.28 23.06 13.82
CA LEU A 346 -3.03 24.46 13.50
C LEU A 346 -1.72 24.88 14.20
N SER A 347 -0.63 24.25 13.73
CA SER A 347 0.74 24.53 14.11
C SER A 347 1.18 25.81 13.40
N PRO A 348 2.24 26.47 13.89
CA PRO A 348 2.74 27.74 13.35
C PRO A 348 3.04 27.72 11.85
N ASP A 349 3.17 26.53 11.23
CA ASP A 349 3.50 26.37 9.81
C ASP A 349 2.28 26.39 8.88
N SER A 350 1.09 26.10 9.37
CA SER A 350 -0.17 26.28 8.62
C SER A 350 -0.52 27.77 8.39
N LEU A 351 0.30 28.68 8.94
CA LEU A 351 0.31 30.12 8.65
C LEU A 351 1.16 30.49 7.43
N ARG A 352 1.87 29.54 6.79
CA ARG A 352 2.82 29.81 5.70
C ARG A 352 2.19 29.98 4.31
N CYS A 353 0.91 29.70 4.12
CA CYS A 353 0.32 29.74 2.77
C CYS A 353 -0.36 31.04 2.37
N LEU A 354 -0.37 32.09 3.21
CA LEU A 354 -0.92 33.38 2.81
C LEU A 354 0.01 34.52 3.22
N ASP A 355 0.82 34.89 2.23
CA ASP A 355 1.56 36.13 2.03
C ASP A 355 2.95 36.34 2.68
N LYS A 356 3.94 36.30 1.77
CA LYS A 356 5.26 36.97 1.79
C LYS A 356 6.43 36.21 2.44
N LEU A 357 7.20 35.57 1.56
CA LEU A 357 8.62 35.24 1.68
C LEU A 357 9.41 36.39 2.34
N THR A 358 9.94 36.20 3.56
CA THR A 358 11.13 36.91 4.13
C THR A 358 11.50 36.46 5.57
N TRP A 359 11.16 35.25 6.02
CA TRP A 359 11.51 34.82 7.39
C TRP A 359 12.46 33.62 7.38
N THR A 360 13.69 33.83 7.84
CA THR A 360 14.65 32.75 8.10
C THR A 360 14.34 32.09 9.44
N ASP A 361 14.75 30.83 9.62
CA ASP A 361 14.49 30.10 10.88
C ASP A 361 15.08 30.79 12.13
N PRO A 362 16.28 31.41 12.10
CA PRO A 362 16.80 32.21 13.21
C PRO A 362 15.91 33.39 13.61
N MET A 363 15.28 34.07 12.64
CA MET A 363 14.36 35.18 12.93
C MET A 363 13.07 34.70 13.58
N ARG A 364 12.60 33.50 13.23
CA ARG A 364 11.39 32.90 13.82
C ARG A 364 11.61 32.52 15.27
N ASP A 365 12.74 31.90 15.57
CA ASP A 365 13.11 31.54 16.94
C ASP A 365 13.30 32.79 17.80
N ARG A 366 13.88 33.85 17.23
CA ARG A 366 14.03 35.13 17.91
C ARG A 366 12.70 35.82 18.19
N LEU A 367 11.81 35.88 17.19
CA LEU A 367 10.44 36.38 17.36
C LEU A 367 9.70 35.58 18.44
N TRP A 368 9.83 34.25 18.45
CA TRP A 368 9.22 33.40 19.46
C TRP A 368 9.73 33.70 20.87
N SER A 369 11.05 33.88 21.03
CA SER A 369 11.65 34.29 22.30
C SER A 369 11.11 35.64 22.78
N MET A 370 11.04 36.65 21.90
CA MET A 370 10.52 37.98 22.24
C MET A 370 9.02 38.01 22.56
N MET A 371 8.25 37.02 22.11
CA MET A 371 6.83 36.89 22.44
C MET A 371 6.57 36.10 23.73
N THR A 372 7.56 35.35 24.22
CA THR A 372 7.40 34.41 25.34
C THR A 372 8.22 34.77 26.57
N ASP A 373 9.13 35.75 26.48
CA ASP A 373 9.99 36.22 27.59
C ASP A 373 9.26 37.08 28.65
N GLY A 374 7.95 37.30 28.50
CA GLY A 374 7.13 38.04 29.47
C GLY A 374 7.26 39.57 29.41
N VAL A 375 8.14 40.10 28.57
CA VAL A 375 8.30 41.56 28.39
C VAL A 375 7.30 42.08 27.37
N ARG A 376 6.48 43.07 27.77
CA ARG A 376 5.43 43.62 26.93
C ARG A 376 6.02 44.54 25.85
N ARG A 377 5.97 44.10 24.59
CA ARG A 377 6.40 44.87 23.42
C ARG A 377 5.23 45.09 22.47
N THR A 378 5.20 46.24 21.81
CA THR A 378 4.28 46.50 20.69
C THR A 378 4.78 45.83 19.43
N ASN A 379 3.89 45.59 18.46
CA ASN A 379 4.28 44.96 17.19
C ASN A 379 5.33 45.79 16.43
N GLU A 380 5.30 47.12 16.57
CA GLU A 380 6.29 48.04 15.99
C GLU A 380 7.67 47.90 16.65
N GLN A 381 7.72 47.78 17.98
CA GLN A 381 8.97 47.52 18.71
C GLN A 381 9.59 46.18 18.34
N ILE A 382 8.77 45.15 18.11
CA ILE A 382 9.24 43.83 17.68
C ILE A 382 9.77 43.88 16.23
N ALA A 383 9.08 44.59 15.33
CA ALA A 383 9.51 44.73 13.94
C ALA A 383 10.86 45.46 13.84
N ASN A 384 11.04 46.54 14.60
CA ASN A 384 12.28 47.31 14.58
C ASN A 384 13.47 46.51 15.14
N ALA A 385 13.28 45.81 16.26
CA ALA A 385 14.33 44.99 16.86
C ALA A 385 14.79 43.85 15.93
N LEU A 386 13.85 43.16 15.29
CA LEU A 386 14.17 42.11 14.33
C LEU A 386 14.80 42.67 13.05
N SER A 387 14.42 43.89 12.65
CA SER A 387 15.02 44.53 11.48
C SER A 387 16.48 44.92 11.71
N GLU A 388 16.78 45.42 12.91
CA GLU A 388 18.12 45.80 13.34
C GLU A 388 19.01 44.57 13.57
N GLU A 389 18.50 43.54 14.26
CA GLU A 389 19.26 42.32 14.60
C GLU A 389 19.65 41.50 13.36
N PHE A 390 18.82 41.49 12.32
CA PHE A 390 19.03 40.67 11.12
C PHE A 390 19.33 41.47 9.84
N GLY A 391 19.53 42.78 9.95
CA GLY A 391 19.94 43.65 8.83
C GLY A 391 18.97 43.68 7.65
N GLN A 392 17.68 43.40 7.87
CA GLN A 392 16.66 43.32 6.82
C GLN A 392 15.34 43.93 7.31
N THR A 393 14.59 44.62 6.44
CA THR A 393 13.36 45.30 6.87
C THR A 393 12.23 44.30 7.16
N VAL A 394 11.75 44.28 8.40
CA VAL A 394 10.61 43.47 8.85
C VAL A 394 9.36 44.33 8.94
N SER A 395 8.34 44.03 8.13
CA SER A 395 7.07 44.75 8.16
C SER A 395 6.27 44.49 9.45
N ILE A 396 5.72 45.55 10.06
CA ILE A 396 4.82 45.45 11.23
C ILE A 396 3.62 44.54 10.93
N SER A 397 3.12 44.56 9.69
CA SER A 397 2.00 43.73 9.25
C SER A 397 2.31 42.23 9.27
N ALA A 398 3.59 41.85 9.31
CA ALA A 398 4.02 40.46 9.40
C ALA A 398 3.99 39.92 10.85
N ILE A 399 3.81 40.79 11.84
CA ILE A 399 3.73 40.43 13.26
C ILE A 399 2.25 40.46 13.67
N LYS A 400 1.68 39.29 14.00
CA LYS A 400 0.25 39.20 14.35
C LYS A 400 -0.09 40.02 15.61
N PRO A 401 -1.31 40.61 15.73
CA PRO A 401 -1.69 41.39 16.91
C PRO A 401 -1.79 40.53 18.17
N ALA A 402 -1.06 40.88 19.22
CA ALA A 402 -1.06 40.20 20.52
C ALA A 402 -2.33 40.45 21.37
N LYS A 403 -3.54 40.50 20.77
CA LYS A 403 -4.74 41.03 21.44
C LYS A 403 -5.70 40.04 22.10
N HIS A 404 -5.48 38.72 22.10
CA HIS A 404 -6.33 37.80 22.88
C HIS A 404 -5.54 36.68 23.56
N ARG A 405 -5.04 36.96 24.78
CA ARG A 405 -4.57 35.93 25.72
C ARG A 405 -4.79 36.31 27.19
N LEU A 406 -5.95 36.88 27.53
CA LEU A 406 -6.26 37.38 28.88
C LEU A 406 -7.56 36.85 29.53
N LYS A 407 -8.13 35.70 29.11
CA LYS A 407 -9.38 35.19 29.73
C LYS A 407 -9.41 33.73 30.18
N ALA A 408 -8.26 33.05 30.30
CA ALA A 408 -8.23 31.68 30.81
C ALA A 408 -7.12 31.49 31.86
N GLN A 409 -7.18 32.28 32.95
CA GLN A 409 -6.43 32.02 34.19
C GLN A 409 -7.05 32.72 35.41
N ARG A 410 -8.39 32.76 35.48
CA ARG A 410 -9.13 33.19 36.69
C ARG A 410 -10.28 32.23 36.95
N SER A 411 -9.97 31.08 37.56
CA SER A 411 -10.86 30.31 38.44
C SER A 411 -10.18 29.01 38.87
N LEU A 412 -9.16 29.12 39.71
CA LEU A 412 -8.91 28.11 40.74
C LEU A 412 -8.86 28.90 42.06
N PRO A 413 -9.68 28.56 43.06
CA PRO A 413 -9.57 29.20 44.37
C PRO A 413 -8.20 28.86 44.96
N ALA A 414 -7.58 29.86 45.60
CA ALA A 414 -6.31 29.72 46.29
C ALA A 414 -6.41 28.66 47.40
N PRO A 415 -5.36 27.86 47.67
CA PRO A 415 -5.30 27.08 48.89
C PRO A 415 -5.16 28.03 50.08
N ASP A 416 -6.03 27.87 51.07
CA ASP A 416 -5.91 28.55 52.36
C ASP A 416 -4.59 28.16 53.04
N LEU A 417 -3.75 29.15 53.27
CA LEU A 417 -2.62 29.07 54.19
C LEU A 417 -3.17 29.21 55.61
N VAL A 418 -3.21 28.10 56.36
CA VAL A 418 -3.29 28.14 57.82
C VAL A 418 -1.89 27.89 58.36
N THR A 419 -1.26 28.96 58.84
CA THR A 419 -0.09 28.94 59.71
C THR A 419 -0.48 28.40 61.08
N ILE A 420 0.23 27.36 61.54
CA ILE A 420 0.38 27.07 62.97
C ILE A 420 1.85 26.67 63.19
N GLU A 421 2.62 27.59 63.77
CA GLU A 421 3.75 27.21 64.63
C GLU A 421 3.35 27.51 66.08
N PRO A 422 3.84 26.72 67.06
CA PRO A 422 3.55 26.90 68.48
C PRO A 422 4.17 28.16 69.09
#